data_AF-A0A7T5EW57-F1
#
_entry.id   AF-A0A7T5EW57-F1
#
_cell.length_a   1.000
_cell.length_b   1.000
_cell.length_c   1.000
_cell.angle_alpha   90.00
_cell.angle_beta   90.00
_cell.angle_gamma   90.00
#
_symmetry.space_group_name_H-M   'P 1'
#
loop_
_entity.id
_entity.type
_entity.pdbx_description
1 polymer ?
#
loop_
_entity_poly.entity_id
_entity_poly.type
_entity_poly.pdbx_seq_one_letter_code
_entity_poly.pdbx_strand_id
1 'polypeptide(L)'
;MRFKKTGMSIAAAASVITIGAATVPNAFAATTNTVRVQSGDSLWKIAHAHHISVQSLEQANPSVSPNNLAIGTILRLPSLYTVQSGDTLWKISRQYGVTPTSLQAANKGINPVNLRIGKVLIIPSQHSSGTTTQSPLVSTTSQSSSSYSSTDLYWMTHLIHAEAGSQPMKAKIAVGDVIMNRVHSPNYPNSVKGVIFQVANGHYQFTPVLNGYIYSSPGSTDRQAALDVLKYHDNIVPSAFVFYTPSGTPAASWVRKQPYVAQYGQLVFAK
;
A
#
# COMPACT_ATOMS: atom_id res chain seq x y z
N MET A 1 -35.53 5.84 69.64
CA MET A 1 -35.53 7.21 70.19
C MET A 1 -34.17 7.44 70.85
N ARG A 2 -33.38 8.44 70.38
CA ARG A 2 -32.17 9.01 71.01
C ARG A 2 -30.94 8.07 71.15
N PHE A 3 -29.67 8.49 71.17
CA PHE A 3 -28.85 9.53 70.52
C PHE A 3 -27.40 9.25 71.01
N LYS A 4 -26.38 9.54 70.18
CA LYS A 4 -24.96 9.82 70.50
C LYS A 4 -24.03 8.66 70.94
N LYS A 5 -22.93 8.52 70.19
CA LYS A 5 -21.53 8.76 70.63
C LYS A 5 -20.72 9.23 69.40
N THR A 6 -20.23 10.47 69.33
CA THR A 6 -18.82 10.91 69.60
C THR A 6 -17.80 10.01 68.89
N GLY A 7 -16.95 10.44 67.96
CA GLY A 7 -16.32 11.73 67.72
C GLY A 7 -14.82 11.61 68.07
N MET A 8 -13.93 11.48 67.08
CA MET A 8 -12.49 11.71 67.24
C MET A 8 -11.85 11.99 65.87
N SER A 9 -11.46 13.25 65.67
CA SER A 9 -10.61 13.71 64.57
C SER A 9 -9.14 13.42 64.88
N ILE A 10 -8.36 13.03 63.87
CA ILE A 10 -6.92 13.33 63.80
C ILE A 10 -6.60 13.69 62.35
N ALA A 11 -6.04 14.88 62.19
CA ALA A 11 -5.53 15.40 60.94
C ALA A 11 -4.24 14.68 60.53
N ALA A 12 -4.07 14.40 59.25
CA ALA A 12 -2.76 14.20 58.65
C ALA A 12 -2.76 14.86 57.26
N ALA A 13 -1.86 15.84 57.11
CA ALA A 13 -1.55 16.48 55.85
C ALA A 13 -0.99 15.45 54.86
N ALA A 14 -1.45 15.49 53.61
CA ALA A 14 -0.76 14.88 52.49
C ALA A 14 -0.84 15.81 51.29
N SER A 15 0.35 16.18 50.84
CA SER A 15 0.70 17.08 49.76
C SER A 15 -0.12 16.88 48.49
N VAL A 16 -0.53 17.99 47.88
CA VAL A 16 -1.01 18.03 46.50
C VAL A 16 0.17 17.69 45.60
N ILE A 17 0.26 16.42 45.19
CA ILE A 17 1.01 16.06 43.97
C ILE A 17 0.00 16.13 42.84
N THR A 18 0.06 17.23 42.10
CA THR A 18 -0.61 17.40 40.82
C THR A 18 -0.03 16.36 39.86
N ILE A 19 -0.68 15.19 39.75
CA ILE A 19 -0.41 14.28 38.65
C ILE A 19 -1.14 14.87 37.44
N GLY A 20 -0.38 15.50 36.55
CA GLY A 20 -0.89 15.94 35.27
C GLY A 20 -1.60 14.78 34.58
N ALA A 21 -2.86 15.00 34.22
CA ALA A 21 -3.60 14.10 33.35
C ALA A 21 -2.89 14.08 32.00
N ALA A 22 -1.98 13.13 31.81
CA ALA A 22 -1.57 12.74 30.47
C ALA A 22 -2.81 12.15 29.81
N THR A 23 -3.48 12.96 29.00
CA THR A 23 -4.45 12.46 28.02
C THR A 23 -3.68 11.54 27.11
N VAL A 24 -3.72 10.23 27.39
CA VAL A 24 -3.35 9.23 26.39
C VAL A 24 -4.24 9.47 25.18
N PRO A 25 -3.68 9.74 23.99
CA PRO A 25 -4.49 9.85 22.80
C PRO A 25 -5.27 8.55 22.65
N ASN A 26 -6.58 8.71 22.49
CA ASN A 26 -7.54 7.65 22.31
C ASN A 26 -7.08 6.77 21.13
N ALA A 27 -6.40 5.67 21.43
CA ALA A 27 -6.10 4.66 20.45
C ALA A 27 -7.46 4.15 19.96
N PHE A 28 -7.74 4.35 18.67
CA PHE A 28 -8.87 3.71 18.03
C PHE A 28 -8.71 2.20 18.23
N ALA A 29 -9.45 1.64 19.20
CA ALA A 29 -9.50 0.22 19.43
C ALA A 29 -10.12 -0.39 18.17
N ALA A 30 -9.30 -1.00 17.33
CA ALA A 30 -9.77 -1.83 16.25
C ALA A 30 -10.67 -2.91 16.88
N THR A 31 -11.98 -2.85 16.63
CA THR A 31 -12.92 -3.85 17.13
C THR A 31 -12.53 -5.19 16.52
N THR A 32 -11.83 -6.01 17.29
CA THR A 32 -11.34 -7.31 16.83
C THR A 32 -12.54 -8.24 16.70
N ASN A 33 -13.00 -8.43 15.46
CA ASN A 33 -14.08 -9.35 15.13
C ASN A 33 -13.58 -10.80 15.32
N THR A 34 -13.74 -11.36 16.52
CA THR A 34 -13.24 -12.70 16.88
C THR A 34 -14.32 -13.57 17.54
N VAL A 35 -14.12 -14.89 17.50
CA VAL A 35 -14.98 -15.90 18.14
C VAL A 35 -14.10 -16.84 18.95
N ARG A 36 -14.54 -17.19 20.16
CA ARG A 36 -13.86 -18.18 21.00
C ARG A 36 -14.54 -19.54 20.80
N VAL A 37 -13.76 -20.53 20.40
CA VAL A 37 -14.22 -21.91 20.17
C VAL A 37 -14.72 -22.53 21.46
N GLN A 38 -15.92 -23.11 21.41
CA GLN A 38 -16.55 -23.85 22.50
C GLN A 38 -16.61 -25.36 22.20
N SER A 39 -17.03 -26.14 23.20
CA SER A 39 -17.25 -27.58 23.01
C SER A 39 -18.34 -27.82 21.95
N GLY A 40 -18.03 -28.64 20.94
CA GLY A 40 -18.96 -28.97 19.85
C GLY A 40 -18.96 -28.01 18.65
N ASP A 41 -18.10 -26.97 18.67
CA ASP A 41 -17.87 -26.09 17.53
C ASP A 41 -17.07 -26.77 16.42
N SER A 42 -17.30 -26.32 15.19
CA SER A 42 -16.47 -26.63 14.03
C SER A 42 -16.31 -25.37 13.17
N LEU A 43 -15.27 -25.30 12.33
CA LEU A 43 -15.11 -24.19 11.38
C LEU A 43 -16.33 -24.03 10.49
N TRP A 44 -17.02 -25.13 10.15
CA TRP A 44 -18.26 -25.09 9.38
C TRP A 44 -19.41 -24.44 10.16
N LYS A 45 -19.65 -24.84 11.42
CA LYS A 45 -20.72 -24.26 12.25
C LYS A 45 -20.49 -22.76 12.48
N ILE A 46 -19.26 -22.38 12.78
CA ILE A 46 -18.87 -20.99 13.00
C ILE A 46 -19.01 -20.19 11.70
N ALA A 47 -18.49 -20.69 10.58
CA ALA A 47 -18.61 -20.01 9.29
C ALA A 47 -20.09 -19.82 8.88
N HIS A 48 -20.90 -20.85 9.06
CA HIS A 48 -22.33 -20.81 8.75
C HIS A 48 -23.10 -19.80 9.62
N ALA A 49 -22.86 -19.81 10.94
CA ALA A 49 -23.48 -18.87 11.88
C ALA A 49 -23.13 -17.41 11.59
N HIS A 50 -21.95 -17.16 11.03
CA HIS A 50 -21.48 -15.81 10.66
C HIS A 50 -21.68 -15.47 9.18
N HIS A 51 -22.40 -16.31 8.42
CA HIS A 51 -22.66 -16.12 6.99
C HIS A 51 -21.38 -15.90 6.14
N ILE A 52 -20.30 -16.60 6.49
CA ILE A 52 -19.02 -16.57 5.78
C ILE A 52 -18.67 -17.95 5.23
N SER A 53 -17.71 -18.00 4.29
CA SER A 53 -17.20 -19.30 3.82
C SER A 53 -16.17 -19.88 4.78
N VAL A 54 -16.14 -21.21 4.89
CA VAL A 54 -15.09 -21.92 5.66
C VAL A 54 -13.70 -21.53 5.14
N GLN A 55 -13.53 -21.44 3.83
CA GLN A 55 -12.28 -21.03 3.19
C GLN A 55 -11.83 -19.62 3.63
N SER A 56 -12.74 -18.65 3.68
CA SER A 56 -12.42 -17.29 4.16
C SER A 56 -12.06 -17.26 5.65
N LEU A 57 -12.67 -18.14 6.44
CA LEU A 57 -12.37 -18.29 7.86
C LEU A 57 -11.00 -18.92 8.09
N GLU A 58 -10.63 -19.95 7.31
CA GLU A 58 -9.30 -20.57 7.33
C GLU A 58 -8.21 -19.59 6.91
N GLN A 59 -8.43 -18.81 5.84
CA GLN A 59 -7.47 -17.80 5.38
C GLN A 59 -7.19 -16.71 6.41
N ALA A 60 -8.17 -16.38 7.26
CA ALA A 60 -7.99 -15.44 8.35
C ALA A 60 -7.22 -16.04 9.55
N ASN A 61 -7.12 -17.37 9.61
CA ASN A 61 -6.55 -18.14 10.72
C ASN A 61 -5.56 -19.22 10.23
N PRO A 62 -4.48 -18.83 9.52
CA PRO A 62 -3.58 -19.79 8.86
C PRO A 62 -2.82 -20.71 9.84
N SER A 63 -2.76 -20.36 11.13
CA SER A 63 -2.15 -21.17 12.19
C SER A 63 -3.09 -22.21 12.80
N VAL A 64 -4.38 -22.20 12.44
CA VAL A 64 -5.38 -23.12 12.98
C VAL A 64 -5.55 -24.30 12.04
N SER A 65 -5.48 -25.52 12.59
CA SER A 65 -5.74 -26.74 11.84
C SER A 65 -7.27 -26.97 11.69
N PRO A 66 -7.81 -27.11 10.48
CA PRO A 66 -9.24 -27.33 10.25
C PRO A 66 -9.80 -28.60 10.92
N ASN A 67 -8.96 -29.61 11.08
CA ASN A 67 -9.36 -30.94 11.55
C ASN A 67 -9.21 -31.12 13.07
N ASN A 68 -8.62 -30.15 13.78
CA ASN A 68 -8.37 -30.25 15.22
C ASN A 68 -8.52 -28.89 15.91
N LEU A 69 -9.77 -28.42 15.99
CA LEU A 69 -10.10 -27.14 16.58
C LEU A 69 -10.13 -27.25 18.12
N ALA A 70 -9.10 -26.76 18.81
CA ALA A 70 -9.02 -26.84 20.26
C ALA A 70 -10.02 -25.89 20.94
N ILE A 71 -10.71 -26.40 21.97
CA ILE A 71 -11.62 -25.59 22.79
C ILE A 71 -10.85 -24.41 23.40
N GLY A 72 -11.43 -23.21 23.31
CA GLY A 72 -10.82 -21.98 23.79
C GLY A 72 -9.94 -21.24 22.77
N THR A 73 -9.67 -21.83 21.60
CA THR A 73 -9.00 -21.15 20.48
C THR A 73 -9.77 -19.89 20.09
N ILE A 74 -9.07 -18.79 19.83
CA ILE A 74 -9.67 -17.54 19.35
C ILE A 74 -9.51 -17.51 17.82
N LEU A 75 -10.63 -17.54 17.10
CA LEU A 75 -10.68 -17.38 15.65
C LEU A 75 -10.95 -15.92 15.30
N ARG A 76 -10.19 -15.41 14.33
CA ARG A 76 -10.43 -14.10 13.70
C ARG A 76 -11.43 -14.28 12.58
N LEU A 77 -12.54 -13.57 12.63
CA LEU A 77 -13.51 -13.56 11.54
C LEU A 77 -12.99 -12.63 10.43
N PRO A 78 -13.01 -13.07 9.15
CA PRO A 78 -12.66 -12.20 8.03
C PRO A 78 -13.63 -11.02 7.96
N SER A 79 -13.09 -9.84 7.68
CA SER A 79 -13.92 -8.68 7.33
C SER A 79 -14.37 -8.83 5.88
N LEU A 80 -15.66 -8.63 5.59
CA LEU A 80 -16.21 -8.79 4.26
C LEU A 80 -16.75 -7.47 3.71
N TYR A 81 -16.70 -7.31 2.40
CA TYR A 81 -17.27 -6.17 1.68
C TYR A 81 -18.00 -6.64 0.42
N THR A 82 -19.21 -6.14 0.19
CA THR A 82 -19.95 -6.43 -1.05
C THR A 82 -19.74 -5.30 -2.04
N VAL A 83 -19.20 -5.63 -3.22
CA VAL A 83 -18.96 -4.66 -4.30
C VAL A 83 -20.26 -3.97 -4.70
N GLN A 84 -20.22 -2.65 -4.71
CA GLN A 84 -21.27 -1.74 -5.12
C GLN A 84 -20.97 -1.13 -6.50
N SER A 85 -21.97 -0.46 -7.08
CA SER A 85 -21.79 0.25 -8.35
C SER A 85 -20.74 1.36 -8.22
N GLY A 86 -19.78 1.41 -9.15
CA GLY A 86 -18.72 2.42 -9.17
C GLY A 86 -17.52 2.12 -8.28
N ASP A 87 -17.47 0.95 -7.66
CA ASP A 87 -16.33 0.49 -6.87
C ASP A 87 -15.13 0.09 -7.70
N THR A 88 -13.97 0.30 -7.11
CA THR A 88 -12.69 -0.24 -7.57
C THR A 88 -11.94 -0.82 -6.38
N LEU A 89 -11.01 -1.75 -6.63
CA LEU A 89 -10.17 -2.29 -5.55
C LEU A 89 -9.44 -1.18 -4.80
N TRP A 90 -9.10 -0.09 -5.47
CA TRP A 90 -8.47 1.06 -4.86
C TRP A 90 -9.37 1.82 -3.88
N LYS A 91 -10.63 2.11 -4.27
CA LYS A 91 -11.58 2.81 -3.39
C LYS A 91 -11.87 1.97 -2.15
N ILE A 92 -12.11 0.67 -2.36
CA ILE A 92 -12.36 -0.29 -1.28
C ILE A 92 -11.12 -0.42 -0.40
N SER A 93 -9.94 -0.63 -0.97
CA SER A 93 -8.72 -0.78 -0.17
C SER A 93 -8.44 0.46 0.66
N ARG A 94 -8.66 1.65 0.10
CA ARG A 94 -8.49 2.93 0.81
C ARG A 94 -9.48 3.08 1.96
N GLN A 95 -10.74 2.73 1.75
CA GLN A 95 -11.78 2.78 2.78
C GLN A 95 -11.43 1.88 3.98
N TYR A 96 -10.91 0.70 3.70
CA TYR A 96 -10.54 -0.27 4.74
C TYR A 96 -9.09 -0.16 5.21
N GLY A 97 -8.34 0.83 4.70
CA GLY A 97 -6.94 1.11 5.01
C GLY A 97 -5.95 0.02 4.57
N VAL A 98 -6.33 -0.86 3.65
CA VAL A 98 -5.47 -1.94 3.13
C VAL A 98 -4.90 -1.55 1.76
N THR A 99 -3.99 -2.36 1.21
CA THR A 99 -3.48 -2.11 -0.16
C THR A 99 -4.36 -2.83 -1.19
N PRO A 100 -4.49 -2.30 -2.42
CA PRO A 100 -5.20 -3.02 -3.49
C PRO A 100 -4.60 -4.42 -3.74
N THR A 101 -3.27 -4.53 -3.60
CA THR A 101 -2.54 -5.80 -3.74
C THR A 101 -2.87 -6.78 -2.62
N SER A 102 -2.88 -6.36 -1.35
CA SER A 102 -3.26 -7.26 -0.25
C SER A 102 -4.74 -7.66 -0.36
N LEU A 103 -5.59 -6.73 -0.80
CA LEU A 103 -6.99 -6.99 -1.07
C LEU A 103 -7.18 -7.99 -2.23
N GLN A 104 -6.43 -7.85 -3.33
CA GLN A 104 -6.49 -8.80 -4.44
C GLN A 104 -5.92 -10.18 -4.06
N ALA A 105 -4.81 -10.22 -3.30
CA ALA A 105 -4.19 -11.45 -2.83
C ALA A 105 -5.11 -12.24 -1.90
N ALA A 106 -5.87 -11.54 -1.04
CA ALA A 106 -6.91 -12.14 -0.20
C ALA A 106 -8.09 -12.71 -1.02
N ASN A 107 -8.29 -12.22 -2.24
CA ASN A 107 -9.42 -12.56 -3.10
C ASN A 107 -8.95 -13.23 -4.40
N LYS A 108 -8.28 -14.37 -4.29
CA LYS A 108 -7.74 -15.09 -5.46
C LYS A 108 -8.81 -15.28 -6.54
N GLY A 109 -8.46 -14.98 -7.79
CA GLY A 109 -9.36 -15.14 -8.95
C GLY A 109 -10.34 -13.99 -9.20
N ILE A 110 -10.31 -12.90 -8.41
CA ILE A 110 -11.05 -11.69 -8.78
C ILE A 110 -10.36 -10.96 -9.94
N ASN A 111 -11.17 -10.37 -10.82
CA ASN A 111 -10.68 -9.49 -11.86
C ASN A 111 -10.56 -8.05 -11.30
N PRO A 112 -9.34 -7.49 -11.18
CA PRO A 112 -9.13 -6.17 -10.60
C PRO A 112 -9.67 -5.02 -11.48
N VAL A 113 -9.89 -5.26 -12.78
CA VAL A 113 -10.41 -4.27 -13.73
C VAL A 113 -11.91 -4.37 -13.95
N ASN A 114 -12.55 -5.42 -13.44
CA ASN A 114 -14.00 -5.62 -13.58
C ASN A 114 -14.55 -6.28 -12.31
N LEU A 115 -14.70 -5.48 -11.26
CA LEU A 115 -15.38 -5.93 -10.06
C LEU A 115 -16.88 -6.07 -10.35
N ARG A 116 -17.36 -7.30 -10.28
CA ARG A 116 -18.79 -7.60 -10.44
C ARG A 116 -19.55 -7.07 -9.23
N ILE A 117 -20.53 -6.20 -9.46
CA ILE A 117 -21.45 -5.72 -8.44
C ILE A 117 -22.10 -6.93 -7.74
N GLY A 118 -22.21 -6.87 -6.42
CA GLY A 118 -22.71 -7.96 -5.59
C GLY A 118 -21.67 -9.03 -5.24
N LYS A 119 -20.45 -8.97 -5.81
CA LYS A 119 -19.37 -9.88 -5.40
C LYS A 119 -18.92 -9.53 -3.99
N VAL A 120 -18.82 -10.55 -3.13
CA VAL A 120 -18.26 -10.40 -1.79
C VAL A 120 -16.73 -10.55 -1.84
N LEU A 121 -16.03 -9.60 -1.24
CA LEU A 121 -14.58 -9.55 -1.09
C LEU A 121 -14.19 -9.74 0.37
N ILE A 122 -13.12 -10.48 0.60
CA ILE A 122 -12.40 -10.60 1.87
C ILE A 122 -11.51 -9.37 2.02
N ILE A 123 -11.78 -8.55 3.02
CA ILE A 123 -10.91 -7.46 3.42
C ILE A 123 -9.82 -8.03 4.33
N PRO A 124 -8.54 -8.00 3.91
CA PRO A 124 -7.46 -8.51 4.75
C PRO A 124 -7.34 -7.67 6.02
N SER A 125 -7.04 -8.32 7.14
CA SER A 125 -6.71 -7.57 8.36
C SER A 125 -5.44 -6.76 8.14
N GLN A 126 -5.45 -5.50 8.58
CA GLN A 126 -4.28 -4.62 8.68
C GLN A 126 -3.11 -5.40 9.30
N HIS A 127 -2.16 -5.86 8.50
CA HIS A 127 -0.83 -6.14 9.03
C HIS A 127 -0.18 -4.78 9.17
N SER A 128 -0.35 -4.17 10.35
CA SER A 128 0.55 -3.13 10.81
C SER A 128 1.94 -3.76 10.87
N SER A 129 2.69 -3.67 9.77
CA SER A 129 4.14 -3.87 9.80
C SER A 129 4.65 -2.93 10.90
N GLY A 130 5.21 -3.52 11.94
CA GLY A 130 5.33 -2.94 13.29
C GLY A 130 5.71 -1.47 13.34
N THR A 131 4.82 -0.67 13.93
CA THR A 131 5.25 0.48 14.74
C THR A 131 5.65 -0.09 16.09
N THR A 132 6.95 -0.33 16.31
CA THR A 132 7.47 -0.54 17.67
C THR A 132 7.45 0.79 18.40
N THR A 133 6.66 0.82 19.46
CA THR A 133 6.56 1.87 20.47
C THR A 133 7.89 2.07 21.22
N GLN A 134 8.40 3.31 21.23
CA GLN A 134 9.08 3.89 22.40
C GLN A 134 8.71 5.37 22.52
N SER A 135 8.41 5.77 23.76
CA SER A 135 7.94 7.11 24.20
C SER A 135 9.05 8.19 24.13
N PRO A 136 8.70 9.49 24.29
CA PRO A 136 9.34 10.59 23.59
C PRO A 136 10.47 11.25 24.40
N LEU A 137 11.54 11.66 23.72
CA LEU A 137 12.22 12.92 24.04
C LEU A 137 13.12 13.35 22.87
N VAL A 138 13.10 14.65 22.61
CA VAL A 138 13.99 15.43 21.73
C VAL A 138 13.62 15.43 20.25
N SER A 139 12.92 16.51 19.86
CA SER A 139 12.95 17.03 18.50
C SER A 139 14.35 17.57 18.19
N THR A 140 15.09 16.86 17.34
CA THR A 140 16.19 17.45 16.58
C THR A 140 16.11 16.96 15.15
N THR A 141 15.91 17.91 14.25
CA THR A 141 15.89 17.82 12.79
C THR A 141 16.85 16.75 12.26
N SER A 142 16.32 15.64 11.76
CA SER A 142 17.08 14.61 11.06
C SER A 142 16.36 14.29 9.76
N GLN A 143 17.03 14.64 8.66
CA GLN A 143 16.64 14.35 7.30
C GLN A 143 16.34 12.85 7.13
N SER A 144 15.18 12.58 6.53
CA SER A 144 14.65 11.25 6.22
C SER A 144 15.59 10.46 5.31
N SER A 145 16.40 9.60 5.90
CA SER A 145 17.24 8.63 5.19
C SER A 145 16.42 7.44 4.70
N SER A 146 15.93 7.57 3.46
CA SER A 146 15.84 6.52 2.42
C SER A 146 15.35 5.11 2.83
N SER A 147 14.14 5.01 3.36
CA SER A 147 13.25 3.88 3.02
C SER A 147 12.24 4.44 2.02
N TYR A 148 12.40 4.12 0.73
CA TYR A 148 11.50 4.65 -0.31
C TYR A 148 10.05 4.34 0.05
N SER A 149 9.17 5.32 -0.19
CA SER A 149 7.75 5.10 -0.01
C SER A 149 7.34 3.86 -0.80
N SER A 150 6.66 2.92 -0.15
CA SER A 150 6.07 1.75 -0.81
C SER A 150 5.20 2.14 -2.01
N THR A 151 4.70 3.37 -2.02
CA THR A 151 3.97 3.98 -3.14
C THR A 151 4.87 4.32 -4.33
N ASP A 152 6.06 4.88 -4.10
CA ASP A 152 6.99 5.23 -5.19
C ASP A 152 7.56 3.97 -5.84
N LEU A 153 7.93 2.99 -5.02
CA LEU A 153 8.38 1.69 -5.53
C LEU A 153 7.28 1.00 -6.35
N TYR A 154 6.02 1.05 -5.89
CA TYR A 154 4.89 0.51 -6.63
C TYR A 154 4.74 1.18 -8.00
N TRP A 155 4.61 2.51 -8.05
CA TRP A 155 4.37 3.20 -9.32
C TRP A 155 5.57 3.13 -10.27
N MET A 156 6.80 3.22 -9.75
CA MET A 156 8.01 3.05 -10.55
C MET A 156 8.08 1.66 -11.17
N THR A 157 7.84 0.62 -10.37
CA THR A 157 7.84 -0.77 -10.85
C THR A 157 6.81 -0.99 -11.96
N HIS A 158 5.59 -0.48 -11.76
CA HIS A 158 4.49 -0.63 -12.70
C HIS A 158 4.73 0.12 -14.01
N LEU A 159 5.31 1.33 -13.96
CA LEU A 159 5.67 2.05 -15.17
C LEU A 159 6.81 1.36 -15.93
N ILE A 160 7.87 0.95 -15.24
CA ILE A 160 9.00 0.24 -15.86
C ILE A 160 8.51 -1.04 -16.54
N HIS A 161 7.63 -1.80 -15.88
CA HIS A 161 7.02 -2.97 -16.47
C HIS A 161 6.24 -2.63 -17.75
N ALA A 162 5.45 -1.56 -17.69
CA ALA A 162 4.60 -1.16 -18.79
C ALA A 162 5.37 -0.65 -20.02
N GLU A 163 6.44 0.10 -19.80
CA GLU A 163 7.22 0.78 -20.86
C GLU A 163 8.43 -0.04 -21.33
N ALA A 164 9.00 -0.87 -20.45
CA ALA A 164 10.29 -1.53 -20.65
C ALA A 164 10.33 -2.98 -20.15
N GLY A 165 9.19 -3.63 -19.87
CA GLY A 165 9.14 -4.97 -19.28
C GLY A 165 9.95 -6.04 -20.02
N SER A 166 10.05 -5.94 -21.35
CA SER A 166 10.84 -6.85 -22.20
C SER A 166 12.24 -6.35 -22.56
N GLN A 167 12.66 -5.20 -22.04
CA GLN A 167 13.97 -4.58 -22.33
C GLN A 167 15.06 -5.08 -21.37
N PRO A 168 16.36 -4.97 -21.73
CA PRO A 168 17.46 -5.30 -20.81
C PRO A 168 17.47 -4.41 -19.56
N MET A 169 18.08 -4.89 -18.47
CA MET A 169 18.06 -4.20 -17.17
C MET A 169 18.47 -2.72 -17.24
N LYS A 170 19.53 -2.38 -18.00
CA LYS A 170 19.96 -0.98 -18.19
C LYS A 170 18.88 -0.10 -18.80
N ALA A 171 18.08 -0.61 -19.73
CA ALA A 171 16.99 0.15 -20.32
C ALA A 171 15.84 0.36 -19.33
N LYS A 172 15.54 -0.64 -18.49
CA LYS A 172 14.55 -0.53 -17.40
C LYS A 172 14.94 0.54 -16.38
N ILE A 173 16.19 0.54 -15.96
CA ILE A 173 16.76 1.56 -15.05
C ILE A 173 16.67 2.94 -15.71
N ALA A 174 17.09 3.08 -16.97
CA ALA A 174 17.05 4.35 -17.68
C ALA A 174 15.62 4.92 -17.84
N VAL A 175 14.58 4.07 -18.00
CA VAL A 175 13.18 4.53 -17.95
C VAL A 175 12.83 5.12 -16.59
N GLY A 176 13.23 4.46 -15.50
CA GLY A 176 13.04 5.01 -14.16
C GLY A 176 13.81 6.30 -13.91
N ASP A 177 15.02 6.43 -14.44
CA ASP A 177 15.82 7.65 -14.34
C ASP A 177 15.17 8.84 -15.06
N VAL A 178 14.51 8.63 -16.21
CA VAL A 178 13.71 9.68 -16.85
C VAL A 178 12.60 10.19 -15.93
N ILE A 179 11.95 9.31 -15.16
CA ILE A 179 10.94 9.71 -14.18
C ILE A 179 11.58 10.51 -13.05
N MET A 180 12.72 10.07 -12.53
CA MET A 180 13.42 10.81 -11.48
C MET A 180 13.95 12.16 -11.98
N ASN A 181 14.40 12.26 -13.23
CA ASN A 181 14.76 13.54 -13.86
C ASN A 181 13.59 14.50 -13.88
N ARG A 182 12.39 14.02 -14.23
CA ARG A 182 11.16 14.82 -14.17
C ARG A 182 10.83 15.21 -12.74
N VAL A 183 10.85 14.28 -11.78
CA VAL A 183 10.59 14.58 -10.35
C VAL A 183 11.51 15.69 -9.81
N HIS A 184 12.77 15.71 -10.22
CA HIS A 184 13.75 16.71 -9.80
C HIS A 184 13.73 18.01 -10.62
N SER A 185 12.91 18.09 -11.66
CA SER A 185 12.82 19.27 -12.53
C SER A 185 11.62 20.15 -12.13
N PRO A 186 11.80 21.48 -12.04
CA PRO A 186 10.73 22.41 -11.66
C PRO A 186 9.58 22.46 -12.67
N ASN A 187 9.78 21.94 -13.88
CA ASN A 187 8.77 21.94 -14.94
C ASN A 187 7.77 20.77 -14.85
N TYR A 188 7.95 19.88 -13.88
CA TYR A 188 7.17 18.66 -13.72
C TYR A 188 6.67 18.49 -12.28
N PRO A 189 5.68 17.62 -12.05
CA PRO A 189 5.27 17.27 -10.69
C PRO A 189 6.43 16.71 -9.86
N ASN A 190 6.49 17.08 -8.59
CA ASN A 190 7.57 16.71 -7.66
C ASN A 190 7.37 15.35 -6.96
N SER A 191 6.67 14.40 -7.59
CA SER A 191 6.49 13.04 -7.06
C SER A 191 6.40 12.01 -8.18
N VAL A 192 6.85 10.77 -7.92
CA VAL A 192 6.84 9.68 -8.90
C VAL A 192 5.44 9.47 -9.47
N LYS A 193 4.43 9.38 -8.59
CA LYS A 193 3.02 9.28 -9.00
C LYS A 193 2.58 10.50 -9.82
N GLY A 194 2.93 11.70 -9.38
CA GLY A 194 2.57 12.93 -10.07
C GLY A 194 3.08 12.97 -11.51
N VAL A 195 4.34 12.57 -11.72
CA VAL A 195 4.95 12.47 -13.04
C VAL A 195 4.25 11.40 -13.90
N ILE A 196 4.01 10.21 -13.34
CA ILE A 196 3.40 9.10 -14.09
C ILE A 196 1.96 9.45 -14.53
N PHE A 197 1.17 10.05 -13.65
CA PHE A 197 -0.22 10.41 -13.93
C PHE A 197 -0.40 11.82 -14.49
N GLN A 198 0.69 12.48 -14.89
CA GLN A 198 0.62 13.82 -15.43
C GLN A 198 -0.21 13.84 -16.72
N VAL A 199 -1.17 14.78 -16.77
CA VAL A 199 -1.95 15.10 -17.95
C VAL A 199 -1.50 16.47 -18.45
N ALA A 200 -1.10 16.54 -19.72
CA ALA A 200 -0.74 17.79 -20.39
C ALA A 200 -1.57 17.92 -21.66
N ASN A 201 -2.21 19.08 -21.86
CA ASN A 201 -3.08 19.35 -23.01
C ASN A 201 -4.16 18.27 -23.24
N GLY A 202 -4.71 17.69 -22.16
CA GLY A 202 -5.72 16.63 -22.23
C GLY A 202 -5.18 15.22 -22.49
N HIS A 203 -3.86 15.03 -22.58
CA HIS A 203 -3.24 13.73 -22.84
C HIS A 203 -2.35 13.28 -21.68
N TYR A 204 -2.42 11.99 -21.34
CA TYR A 204 -1.48 11.36 -20.41
C TYR A 204 -0.09 11.28 -21.04
N GLN A 205 0.94 11.54 -20.25
CA GLN A 205 2.33 11.41 -20.70
C GLN A 205 2.75 9.97 -20.97
N PHE A 206 2.11 9.00 -20.29
CA PHE A 206 2.38 7.57 -20.44
C PHE A 206 1.10 6.86 -20.87
N THR A 207 1.12 6.30 -22.08
CA THR A 207 -0.01 5.53 -22.65
C THR A 207 -0.54 4.42 -21.74
N PRO A 208 0.30 3.70 -20.97
CA PRO A 208 -0.16 2.69 -20.01
C PRO A 208 -1.13 3.21 -18.95
N VAL A 209 -1.08 4.51 -18.62
CA VAL A 209 -2.02 5.12 -17.67
C VAL A 209 -3.41 5.24 -18.30
N LEU A 210 -3.46 5.65 -19.57
CA LEU A 210 -4.72 5.83 -20.31
C LEU A 210 -5.42 4.48 -20.56
N ASN A 211 -4.68 3.46 -21.00
CA ASN A 211 -5.25 2.17 -21.39
C ASN A 211 -5.35 1.17 -20.21
N GLY A 212 -4.89 1.56 -19.01
CA GLY A 212 -4.93 0.73 -17.80
C GLY A 212 -3.85 -0.35 -17.71
N TYR A 213 -2.96 -0.48 -18.70
CA TYR A 213 -1.83 -1.42 -18.65
C TYR A 213 -0.86 -1.11 -17.52
N ILE A 214 -0.85 0.13 -17.00
CA ILE A 214 -0.08 0.50 -15.81
C ILE A 214 -0.42 -0.36 -14.58
N TYR A 215 -1.55 -1.08 -14.55
CA TYR A 215 -1.95 -1.94 -13.44
C TYR A 215 -1.63 -3.43 -13.66
N SER A 216 -0.99 -3.81 -14.77
CA SER A 216 -0.58 -5.20 -15.01
C SER A 216 0.46 -5.67 -13.99
N SER A 217 0.57 -7.00 -13.81
CA SER A 217 1.48 -7.59 -12.83
C SER A 217 2.94 -7.46 -13.28
N PRO A 218 3.79 -6.71 -12.55
CA PRO A 218 5.19 -6.57 -12.91
C PRO A 218 6.01 -7.84 -12.69
N GLY A 219 7.07 -8.01 -13.47
CA GLY A 219 8.07 -9.07 -13.26
C GLY A 219 9.05 -8.73 -12.14
N SER A 220 9.82 -9.74 -11.69
CA SER A 220 10.86 -9.56 -10.66
C SER A 220 11.97 -8.58 -11.08
N THR A 221 12.32 -8.57 -12.37
CA THR A 221 13.34 -7.67 -12.92
C THR A 221 12.86 -6.21 -13.01
N ASP A 222 11.56 -5.98 -13.19
CA ASP A 222 10.97 -4.62 -13.19
C ASP A 222 11.05 -4.01 -11.80
N ARG A 223 10.71 -4.82 -10.78
CA ARG A 223 10.82 -4.42 -9.37
C ARG A 223 12.26 -4.16 -8.97
N GLN A 224 13.20 -4.99 -9.44
CA GLN A 224 14.62 -4.78 -9.15
C GLN A 224 15.13 -3.49 -9.79
N ALA A 225 14.79 -3.21 -11.07
CA ALA A 225 15.15 -1.95 -11.70
C ALA A 225 14.59 -0.73 -10.96
N ALA A 226 13.33 -0.80 -10.53
CA ALA A 226 12.72 0.27 -9.72
C ALA A 226 13.44 0.46 -8.38
N LEU A 227 13.82 -0.64 -7.71
CA LEU A 227 14.64 -0.57 -6.50
C LEU A 227 15.99 0.06 -6.78
N ASP A 228 16.64 -0.27 -7.90
CA ASP A 228 17.98 0.23 -8.23
C ASP A 228 17.95 1.75 -8.50
N VAL A 229 16.97 2.22 -9.28
CA VAL A 229 16.74 3.64 -9.58
C VAL A 229 16.50 4.44 -8.31
N LEU A 230 15.58 3.92 -7.47
CA LEU A 230 15.23 4.58 -6.23
C LEU A 230 16.45 4.60 -5.31
N LYS A 231 17.07 3.45 -5.03
CA LYS A 231 18.11 3.25 -4.02
C LYS A 231 19.45 3.89 -4.32
N TYR A 232 19.97 3.71 -5.53
CA TYR A 232 21.37 4.06 -5.83
C TYR A 232 21.51 5.46 -6.41
N HIS A 233 20.44 6.03 -6.98
CA HIS A 233 20.44 7.35 -7.61
C HIS A 233 21.52 7.53 -8.72
N ASP A 234 22.10 6.43 -9.22
CA ASP A 234 23.02 6.43 -10.35
C ASP A 234 22.24 6.71 -11.63
N ASN A 235 22.15 7.98 -12.01
CA ASN A 235 21.45 8.41 -13.20
C ASN A 235 22.28 8.12 -14.46
N ILE A 236 21.92 7.06 -15.18
CA ILE A 236 22.66 6.60 -16.37
C ILE A 236 22.23 7.33 -17.65
N VAL A 237 21.18 8.16 -17.57
CA VAL A 237 20.69 9.02 -18.66
C VAL A 237 20.52 10.46 -18.17
N PRO A 238 21.60 11.10 -17.71
CA PRO A 238 21.51 12.45 -17.16
C PRO A 238 20.91 13.38 -18.22
N SER A 239 19.99 14.25 -17.80
CA SER A 239 19.24 15.20 -18.64
C SER A 239 18.23 14.62 -19.63
N ALA A 240 18.02 13.31 -19.70
CA ALA A 240 16.95 12.76 -20.53
C ALA A 240 15.57 13.00 -19.88
N PHE A 241 14.64 13.59 -20.62
CA PHE A 241 13.24 13.78 -20.18
C PHE A 241 12.25 12.96 -20.99
N VAL A 242 12.68 12.36 -22.11
CA VAL A 242 11.84 11.56 -23.00
C VAL A 242 12.58 10.31 -23.46
N PHE A 243 11.82 9.28 -23.83
CA PHE A 243 12.33 8.09 -24.49
C PHE A 243 11.36 7.61 -25.57
N TYR A 244 11.87 6.86 -26.54
CA TYR A 244 11.05 6.30 -27.62
C TYR A 244 11.72 5.08 -28.25
N THR A 245 10.92 4.25 -28.91
CA THR A 245 11.39 3.12 -29.72
C THR A 245 11.50 3.53 -31.19
N PRO A 246 12.70 3.59 -31.81
CA PRO A 246 12.86 4.09 -33.18
C PRO A 246 12.06 3.34 -34.25
N SER A 247 11.87 2.02 -34.09
CA SER A 247 11.10 1.18 -35.02
C SER A 247 9.60 1.43 -34.96
N GLY A 248 9.07 1.85 -33.80
CA GLY A 248 7.66 2.17 -33.59
C GLY A 248 7.33 3.67 -33.71
N THR A 249 8.34 4.52 -33.89
CA THR A 249 8.18 5.99 -33.87
C THR A 249 8.45 6.57 -35.25
N PRO A 250 7.46 7.20 -35.92
CA PRO A 250 7.64 7.80 -37.24
C PRO A 250 8.81 8.79 -37.28
N ALA A 251 9.58 8.79 -38.37
CA ALA A 251 10.79 9.63 -38.50
C ALA A 251 10.54 11.13 -38.26
N ALA A 252 9.36 11.63 -38.63
CA ALA A 252 8.96 13.03 -38.46
C ALA A 252 8.53 13.41 -37.02
N SER A 253 8.41 12.43 -36.11
CA SER A 253 7.91 12.66 -34.74
C SER A 253 8.78 13.66 -33.97
N TRP A 254 8.15 14.55 -33.22
CA TRP A 254 8.84 15.58 -32.42
C TRP A 254 9.90 15.00 -31.47
N VAL A 255 9.65 13.81 -30.92
CA VAL A 255 10.56 13.12 -30.00
C VAL A 255 11.88 12.74 -30.67
N ARG A 256 11.87 12.45 -31.98
CA ARG A 256 13.07 12.13 -32.77
C ARG A 256 13.91 13.35 -33.12
N LYS A 257 13.38 14.57 -32.91
CA LYS A 257 14.10 15.83 -33.10
C LYS A 257 14.84 16.27 -31.83
N GLN A 258 14.56 15.61 -30.70
CA GLN A 258 15.21 15.95 -29.44
C GLN A 258 16.69 15.53 -29.43
N PRO A 259 17.56 16.25 -28.72
CA PRO A 259 18.97 15.89 -28.59
C PRO A 259 19.16 14.50 -27.97
N TYR A 260 19.93 13.65 -28.65
CA TYR A 260 20.28 12.30 -28.20
C TYR A 260 21.09 12.33 -26.88
N VAL A 261 20.76 11.41 -25.97
CA VAL A 261 21.52 11.17 -24.72
C VAL A 261 22.14 9.79 -24.73
N ALA A 262 21.34 8.74 -24.89
CA ALA A 262 21.79 7.35 -24.84
C ALA A 262 20.80 6.41 -25.54
N GLN A 263 21.24 5.17 -25.80
CA GLN A 263 20.39 4.08 -26.24
C GLN A 263 20.72 2.81 -25.46
N TYR A 264 19.68 2.16 -24.93
CA TYR A 264 19.79 0.88 -24.25
C TYR A 264 18.70 -0.06 -24.77
N GLY A 265 19.10 -1.22 -25.29
CA GLY A 265 18.17 -2.10 -26.00
C GLY A 265 17.53 -1.37 -27.18
N GLN A 266 16.19 -1.38 -27.22
CA GLN A 266 15.42 -0.74 -28.29
C GLN A 266 14.97 0.69 -27.95
N LEU A 267 15.29 1.20 -26.76
CA LEU A 267 14.88 2.53 -26.30
C LEU A 267 15.99 3.55 -26.51
N VAL A 268 15.64 4.65 -27.18
CA VAL A 268 16.47 5.87 -27.28
C VAL A 268 15.97 6.88 -26.25
N PHE A 269 16.90 7.49 -25.53
CA PHE A 269 16.67 8.49 -24.50
C PHE A 269 17.17 9.85 -24.99
N ALA A 270 16.37 10.90 -24.79
CA ALA A 270 16.64 12.24 -25.32
C ALA A 270 16.19 13.35 -24.36
N LYS A 271 16.72 14.56 -24.57
CA LYS A 271 16.43 15.77 -23.78
C LYS A 271 15.04 16.32 -24.05
#